data_AF-A0A448W3U1-F1
#
_entry.id   AF-A0A448W3U1-F1
#
_cell.length_a   1.000
_cell.length_b   1.000
_cell.length_c   1.000
_cell.angle_alpha   90.00
_cell.angle_beta   90.00
_cell.angle_gamma   90.00
#
_symmetry.space_group_name_H-M   'P 1'
#
loop_
_entity.id
_entity.type
_entity.pdbx_description
1 polymer ?
#
loop_
_entity_poly.entity_id
_entity_poly.type
_entity_poly.pdbx_seq_one_letter_code
_entity_poly.pdbx_strand_id
1 'polypeptide(L)'
;MDEVIFGPGSVPVAVAARVFGKDACWVRAGIITGYLNIGTATRNGKVITSIDQMNSKFGRINYYISPKKLYEETGYIWKGRSKHGNHDQT
;
A
#
# COMPACT_ATOMS: atom_id res chain seq x y z
N MET A 1 2.68 25.00 -13.50
CA MET A 1 2.59 23.54 -13.27
C MET A 1 1.56 23.37 -12.18
N ASP A 2 0.46 22.69 -12.48
CA ASP A 2 -0.54 22.39 -11.45
C ASP A 2 0.08 21.43 -10.43
N GLU A 3 0.03 21.83 -9.16
CA GLU A 3 0.55 21.02 -8.06
C GLU A 3 -0.43 19.87 -7.77
N VAL A 4 0.03 18.64 -7.91
CA VAL A 4 -0.79 17.46 -7.59
C VAL A 4 -0.88 17.32 -6.07
N ILE A 5 -2.06 17.59 -5.51
CA ILE A 5 -2.33 17.45 -4.08
C ILE A 5 -2.80 16.02 -3.78
N PHE A 6 -2.05 15.32 -2.91
CA PHE A 6 -2.41 13.99 -2.43
C PHE A 6 -3.15 14.06 -1.11
N GLY A 7 -4.15 13.21 -0.95
CA GLY A 7 -4.84 13.02 0.32
C GLY A 7 -3.95 12.39 1.38
N PRO A 8 -4.30 12.55 2.67
CA PRO A 8 -3.45 12.12 3.78
C PRO A 8 -3.36 10.59 3.88
N GLY A 9 -2.27 10.15 4.49
CA GLY A 9 -2.04 8.75 4.86
C GLY A 9 -1.57 7.84 3.73
N SER A 10 -1.27 6.58 4.09
CA SER A 10 -0.86 5.54 3.15
C SER A 10 -2.02 5.10 2.28
N VAL A 11 -1.72 4.78 1.02
CA VAL A 11 -2.69 4.09 0.16
C VAL A 11 -2.87 2.66 0.68
N PRO A 12 -4.11 2.15 0.87
CA PRO A 12 -4.33 0.75 1.22
C PRO A 12 -3.92 -0.20 0.09
N VAL A 13 -3.37 -1.37 0.43
CA VAL A 13 -3.00 -2.41 -0.55
C VAL A 13 -4.18 -2.76 -1.48
N ALA A 14 -5.40 -2.82 -0.95
CA ALA A 14 -6.60 -3.10 -1.75
C ALA A 14 -6.88 -2.03 -2.82
N VAL A 15 -6.58 -0.75 -2.51
CA VAL A 15 -6.73 0.35 -3.47
C VAL A 15 -5.65 0.22 -4.55
N ALA A 16 -4.39 0.01 -4.17
CA ALA A 16 -3.31 -0.21 -5.14
C ALA A 16 -3.60 -1.41 -6.05
N ALA A 17 -4.08 -2.53 -5.50
CA ALA A 17 -4.44 -3.72 -6.27
C ALA A 17 -5.50 -3.43 -7.33
N ARG A 18 -6.55 -2.67 -6.96
CA ARG A 18 -7.58 -2.20 -7.90
C ARG A 18 -7.01 -1.28 -8.97
N VAL A 19 -6.10 -0.37 -8.62
CA VAL A 19 -5.44 0.55 -9.57
C VAL A 19 -4.62 -0.23 -10.61
N PHE A 20 -3.88 -1.27 -10.19
CA PHE A 20 -3.10 -2.12 -11.09
C PHE A 20 -3.94 -3.17 -11.85
N GLY A 21 -5.21 -3.37 -11.50
CA GLY A 21 -6.01 -4.49 -12.02
C GLY A 21 -5.43 -5.86 -11.63
N LYS A 22 -4.83 -5.96 -10.44
CA LYS A 22 -4.18 -7.17 -9.91
C LYS A 22 -4.77 -7.54 -8.55
N ASP A 23 -4.37 -8.69 -8.02
CA ASP A 23 -4.73 -9.09 -6.67
C ASP A 23 -3.81 -8.45 -5.61
N ALA A 24 -4.25 -8.50 -4.35
CA ALA A 24 -3.51 -7.89 -3.24
C ALA A 24 -2.19 -8.61 -2.92
N CYS A 25 -2.06 -9.92 -3.18
CA CYS A 25 -0.81 -10.64 -3.00
C CYS A 25 0.22 -10.23 -4.05
N TRP A 26 -0.18 -9.96 -5.30
CA TRP A 26 0.72 -9.39 -6.31
C TRP A 26 1.32 -8.06 -5.85
N VAL A 27 0.51 -7.15 -5.31
CA VAL A 27 1.03 -5.86 -4.77
C VAL A 27 1.98 -6.08 -3.59
N ARG A 28 1.63 -6.96 -2.65
CA ARG A 28 2.48 -7.26 -1.49
C ARG A 28 3.82 -7.88 -1.91
N ALA A 29 3.78 -8.86 -2.81
CA ALA A 29 4.96 -9.50 -3.35
C ALA A 29 5.84 -8.48 -4.09
N GLY A 30 5.26 -7.58 -4.88
CA GLY A 30 5.99 -6.51 -5.56
C GLY A 30 6.68 -5.53 -4.61
N ILE A 31 6.01 -5.14 -3.53
CA ILE A 31 6.62 -4.26 -2.53
C ILE A 31 7.77 -4.98 -1.80
N ILE A 32 7.59 -6.26 -1.46
CA ILE A 32 8.61 -7.03 -0.74
C ILE A 32 9.82 -7.31 -1.63
N THR A 33 9.60 -7.83 -2.84
CA THR A 33 10.68 -8.20 -3.76
C THR A 33 11.34 -7.00 -4.44
N GLY A 34 10.70 -5.82 -4.38
CA GLY A 34 11.24 -4.56 -4.89
C GLY A 34 10.91 -4.25 -6.34
N TYR A 35 10.25 -5.15 -7.10
CA TYR A 35 9.84 -4.83 -8.47
C TYR A 35 8.74 -3.75 -8.51
N LEU A 36 7.95 -3.61 -7.44
CA LEU A 36 6.94 -2.57 -7.32
C LEU A 36 7.41 -1.52 -6.31
N ASN A 37 8.19 -0.55 -6.79
CA ASN A 37 8.82 0.50 -5.97
C ASN A 37 7.84 1.61 -5.54
N ILE A 38 6.65 1.24 -5.07
CA ILE A 38 5.60 2.17 -4.61
C ILE A 38 5.55 2.32 -3.08
N GLY A 39 6.25 1.46 -2.34
CA GLY A 39 6.05 1.32 -0.91
C GLY A 39 7.14 0.54 -0.18
N THR A 40 6.88 0.26 1.10
CA THR A 40 7.76 -0.51 1.98
C THR A 40 6.94 -1.53 2.78
N ALA A 41 7.49 -2.72 2.96
CA ALA A 41 6.95 -3.74 3.85
C ALA A 41 7.82 -3.86 5.10
N THR A 42 7.20 -3.83 6.28
CA THR A 42 7.89 -3.97 7.56
C THR A 42 7.24 -5.02 8.46
N ARG A 43 8.05 -5.70 9.26
CA ARG A 43 7.62 -6.61 10.32
C ARG A 43 8.45 -6.35 11.56
N ASN A 44 7.80 -6.14 12.70
CA ASN A 44 8.47 -5.83 13.97
C ASN A 44 9.51 -4.69 13.84
N GLY A 45 9.15 -3.64 13.10
CA GLY A 45 10.02 -2.48 12.84
C GLY A 45 11.15 -2.70 11.83
N LYS A 46 11.32 -3.91 11.28
CA LYS A 46 12.36 -4.23 10.30
C LYS A 46 11.78 -4.31 8.89
N VAL A 47 12.48 -3.75 7.92
CA VAL A 47 12.14 -3.89 6.50
C VAL A 47 12.33 -5.34 6.08
N ILE A 48 11.37 -5.88 5.34
CA ILE A 48 11.48 -7.21 4.74
C ILE A 48 11.58 -7.09 3.23
N THR A 49 12.47 -7.87 2.63
CA THR A 49 12.79 -7.77 1.18
C THR A 49 12.78 -9.11 0.45
N SER A 50 12.53 -10.22 1.17
CA SER A 50 12.47 -11.56 0.57
C SER A 50 11.06 -12.14 0.68
N ILE A 51 10.64 -12.83 -0.39
CA ILE A 51 9.35 -13.51 -0.45
C ILE A 51 9.21 -14.62 0.60
N ASP A 52 10.33 -15.22 1.03
CA ASP A 52 10.35 -16.23 2.10
C ASP A 52 9.83 -15.66 3.43
N GLN A 53 9.96 -14.34 3.60
CA GLN A 53 9.47 -13.64 4.79
C GLN A 53 7.97 -13.34 4.75
N MET A 54 7.29 -13.64 3.64
CA MET A 54 5.85 -13.36 3.47
C MET A 54 4.95 -14.37 4.20
N ASN A 55 5.54 -15.45 4.74
CA ASN A 55 4.84 -16.48 5.48
C ASN A 55 4.15 -15.93 6.74
N SER A 56 2.84 -16.16 6.85
CA SER A 56 1.98 -15.66 7.92
C SER A 56 2.35 -16.16 9.32
N LYS A 57 3.06 -17.30 9.41
CA LYS A 57 3.54 -17.88 10.69
C LYS A 57 4.44 -16.93 11.47
N PHE A 58 5.11 -16.02 10.77
CA PHE A 58 6.03 -15.06 11.37
C PHE A 58 5.34 -13.79 11.91
N GLY A 59 4.01 -13.69 11.80
CA GLY A 59 3.22 -12.56 12.26
C GLY A 59 2.85 -11.56 11.16
N ARG A 60 2.22 -10.45 11.56
CA ARG A 60 1.65 -9.46 10.64
C ARG A 60 2.74 -8.61 9.98
N ILE A 61 2.59 -8.42 8.68
CA ILE A 61 3.39 -7.48 7.89
C ILE A 61 2.60 -6.18 7.74
N ASN A 62 3.26 -5.06 8.01
CA ASN A 62 2.74 -3.73 7.75
C ASN A 62 3.23 -3.25 6.38
N TYR A 63 2.32 -2.63 5.63
CA TYR A 63 2.62 -2.09 4.31
C TYR A 63 2.37 -0.59 4.34
N TYR A 64 3.34 0.15 3.86
CA TYR A 64 3.21 1.56 3.52
C TYR A 64 3.27 1.70 2.00
N ILE A 65 2.33 2.41 1.40
CA ILE A 65 2.31 2.74 -0.03
C ILE A 65 2.25 4.26 -0.13
N SER A 66 3.25 4.83 -0.81
CA SER A 66 3.34 6.27 -1.04
C SER A 66 2.31 6.70 -2.09
N PRO A 67 1.41 7.65 -1.77
CA PRO A 67 0.51 8.26 -2.75
C PRO A 67 1.24 8.79 -3.99
N LYS A 68 2.38 9.44 -3.77
CA LYS A 68 3.20 10.04 -4.82
C LYS A 68 3.79 8.97 -5.75
N LYS A 69 4.41 7.92 -5.20
CA LYS A 69 5.01 6.87 -6.02
C LYS A 69 3.96 6.06 -6.79
N LEU A 70 2.79 5.82 -6.19
CA LEU A 70 1.69 5.18 -6.90
C LEU A 70 1.18 6.05 -8.06
N TYR A 71 1.10 7.37 -7.86
CA TYR A 71 0.75 8.31 -8.92
C TYR A 71 1.79 8.34 -10.04
N GLU A 72 3.07 8.37 -9.73
CA GLU A 72 4.16 8.35 -10.72
C GLU A 72 4.09 7.10 -11.61
N GLU A 73 3.74 5.95 -11.04
CA GLU A 73 3.63 4.68 -11.75
C GLU A 73 2.33 4.52 -12.56
N THR A 74 1.20 5.10 -12.08
CA THR A 74 -0.14 4.75 -12.58
C THR A 74 -1.04 5.93 -12.97
N GLY A 75 -0.66 7.15 -12.63
CA GLY A 75 -1.49 8.34 -12.72
C GLY A 75 -2.62 8.43 -11.68
N TYR A 76 -2.73 7.45 -10.76
CA TYR A 76 -3.80 7.46 -9.75
C TYR A 76 -3.56 8.49 -8.64
N ILE A 77 -4.52 9.40 -8.45
CA ILE A 77 -4.49 10.39 -7.37
C ILE A 77 -5.22 9.84 -6.13
N TRP A 78 -4.46 9.57 -5.07
CA TRP A 78 -5.02 9.21 -3.77
C TRP A 78 -5.66 10.42 -3.11
N LYS A 79 -6.94 10.29 -2.70
CA LYS A 79 -7.71 11.38 -2.06
C LYS A 79 -7.85 11.23 -0.54
N GLY A 80 -7.15 10.26 0.06
CA GLY A 80 -7.31 9.93 1.46
C GLY A 80 -8.46 8.93 1.70
N ARG A 81 -8.54 8.41 2.93
CA ARG A 81 -9.59 7.49 3.33
C ARG A 81 -10.87 8.27 3.62
N SER A 82 -11.97 7.95 2.95
CA SER A 82 -13.28 8.54 3.24
C SER A 82 -13.70 8.19 4.67
N LYS A 83 -14.15 9.18 5.45
CA LYS A 83 -14.63 9.01 6.84
C LYS A 83 -16.03 8.38 6.96
N HIS A 84 -16.59 7.80 5.89
CA HIS A 84 -17.89 7.14 5.97
C HIS A 84 -17.75 5.76 6.58
N GLY A 85 -17.76 5.74 7.91
CA GLY A 85 -17.83 4.57 8.77
C GLY A 85 -18.32 5.03 10.13
N ASN A 86 -19.53 5.59 10.17
CA ASN A 86 -20.29 5.71 11.41
C ASN A 86 -20.61 4.28 11.84
N HIS A 87 -19.84 3.76 12.79
CA HIS A 87 -20.24 2.62 13.62
C HIS A 87 -20.23 3.12 15.06
N ASP A 88 -21.15 4.05 15.31
CA ASP A 88 -21.84 4.07 16.59
C ASP A 88 -22.75 2.83 16.58
N GLN A 89 -22.35 1.78 17.28
CA GLN A 89 -23.23 0.71 17.73
C GLN A 89 -22.53 -0.09 18.83
N THR A 90 -23.03 0.15 20.05
CA THR A 90 -23.00 -0.62 21.31
C THR A 90 -21.67 -0.84 22.01
#